data_AF-A0A373CWZ1-F1
#
_entry.id   AF-A0A373CWZ1-F1
#
_cell.length_a   1.000
_cell.length_b   1.000
_cell.length_c   1.000
_cell.angle_alpha   90.00
_cell.angle_beta   90.00
_cell.angle_gamma   90.00
#
_symmetry.space_group_name_H-M   'P 1'
#
loop_
_entity.id
_entity.type
_entity.pdbx_description
1 polymer ?
#
loop_
_entity_poly.entity_id
_entity_poly.type
_entity_poly.pdbx_seq_one_letter_code
_entity_poly.pdbx_strand_id
1 'polypeptide(L)'
;MQETRYAVVDGEKIPVLLSDENEALLAAKAAGRAIVGLWREDTQGDEWCAADTLIADVEDADEEFLGRIARRHLGLPWAICETERLKIREIAEGDYEEIVENHVDAGLDTVEKVAGYTKHHYEVFEFGFWAVEEKKSGNLTGVVGFRIPQDDGIGDVDYYVLSLDDENILDDTLELGYHIFPEYRRKGYAKEACRAAIEYAEEEFGTAQFIVRIGKENIVSKKVAESLGFVRTE
;
A
#
# COMPACT_ATOMS: atom_id res chain seq x y z
N MET A 1 18.05 22.23 9.58
CA MET A 1 16.98 22.22 10.60
C MET A 1 16.85 20.81 11.10
N GLN A 2 16.75 20.64 12.42
CA GLN A 2 16.51 19.36 13.05
C GLN A 2 15.38 19.50 14.07
N GLU A 3 14.38 18.64 13.98
CA GLU A 3 13.26 18.57 14.92
C GLU A 3 12.98 17.12 15.28
N THR A 4 12.68 16.81 16.53
CA THR A 4 12.20 15.47 16.92
C THR A 4 10.76 15.57 17.36
N ARG A 5 9.87 14.93 16.61
CA ARG A 5 8.47 14.71 16.97
C ARG A 5 8.29 13.30 17.51
N TYR A 6 7.13 13.01 18.09
CA TYR A 6 6.85 11.72 18.71
C TYR A 6 5.55 11.16 18.16
N ALA A 7 5.60 9.92 17.68
CA ALA A 7 4.43 9.11 17.39
C ALA A 7 4.05 8.26 18.61
N VAL A 8 2.78 7.93 18.76
CA VAL A 8 2.33 6.93 19.74
C VAL A 8 2.01 5.64 19.01
N VAL A 9 2.80 4.59 19.25
CA VAL A 9 2.59 3.26 18.67
C VAL A 9 2.37 2.29 19.83
N ASP A 10 1.20 1.64 19.87
CA ASP A 10 0.80 0.68 20.91
C ASP A 10 0.99 1.19 22.36
N GLY A 11 0.83 2.50 22.56
CA GLY A 11 0.97 3.18 23.84
C GLY A 11 2.39 3.66 24.17
N GLU A 12 3.39 3.34 23.34
CA GLU A 12 4.77 3.79 23.48
C GLU A 12 5.05 5.04 22.62
N LYS A 13 5.87 5.96 23.13
CA LYS A 13 6.30 7.15 22.39
C LYS A 13 7.55 6.84 21.58
N ILE A 14 7.43 6.88 20.27
CA ILE A 14 8.51 6.61 19.33
C ILE A 14 9.04 7.94 18.79
N PRO A 15 10.32 8.29 18.99
CA PRO A 15 10.90 9.51 18.47
C PRO A 15 11.17 9.40 16.96
N VAL A 16 10.67 10.37 16.19
CA VAL A 16 10.95 10.52 14.76
C VAL A 16 11.78 11.78 14.56
N LEU A 17 12.96 11.66 13.94
CA LEU A 17 13.81 12.80 13.59
C LEU A 17 13.41 13.34 12.21
N LEU A 18 13.08 14.62 12.15
CA LEU A 18 12.86 15.38 10.92
C LEU A 18 14.10 16.25 10.70
N SER A 19 14.75 16.12 9.54
CA SER A 19 15.98 16.86 9.28
C SER A 19 16.24 17.07 7.80
N ASP A 20 16.72 18.26 7.43
CA ASP A 20 17.30 18.53 6.10
C ASP A 20 18.82 18.22 6.04
N GLU A 21 19.44 17.92 7.19
CA GLU A 21 20.86 17.62 7.31
C GLU A 21 21.10 16.11 7.16
N ASN A 22 21.73 15.69 6.05
CA ASN A 22 21.98 14.27 5.74
C ASN A 22 22.86 13.58 6.80
N GLU A 23 23.84 14.29 7.37
CA GLU A 23 24.69 13.76 8.45
C GLU A 23 23.88 13.39 9.70
N ALA A 24 22.88 14.20 10.05
CA ALA A 24 22.01 13.95 11.19
C ALA A 24 21.08 12.75 10.94
N LEU A 25 20.55 12.65 9.71
CA LEU A 25 19.74 11.51 9.27
C LEU A 25 20.56 10.20 9.33
N LEU A 26 21.80 10.20 8.81
CA LEU A 26 22.70 9.04 8.88
C LEU A 26 23.02 8.63 10.32
N ALA A 27 23.32 9.60 11.19
CA ALA A 27 23.60 9.33 12.60
C ALA A 27 22.38 8.73 13.32
N ALA A 28 21.18 9.24 13.04
CA ALA A 28 19.94 8.73 13.61
C ALA A 28 19.58 7.33 13.06
N LYS A 29 19.76 7.09 11.76
CA LYS A 29 19.59 5.76 11.14
C LYS A 29 20.55 4.74 11.76
N ALA A 30 21.82 5.11 11.94
CA ALA A 30 22.82 4.26 12.61
C ALA A 30 22.50 4.00 14.09
N ALA A 31 21.82 4.93 14.76
CA ALA A 31 21.31 4.76 16.11
C ALA A 31 19.99 3.98 16.19
N GLY A 32 19.45 3.50 15.06
CA GLY A 32 18.18 2.78 14.99
C GLY A 32 16.98 3.66 15.35
N ARG A 33 16.99 4.94 14.96
CA ARG A 33 15.85 5.86 15.14
C ARG A 33 15.05 5.98 13.86
N ALA A 34 13.74 6.24 13.98
CA ALA A 34 12.90 6.65 12.87
C ALA A 34 13.34 8.03 12.35
N ILE A 35 13.36 8.20 11.02
CA ILE A 35 13.84 9.41 10.36
C ILE A 35 12.92 9.82 9.21
N VAL A 36 12.84 11.13 8.96
CA VAL A 36 12.17 11.75 7.80
C VAL A 36 13.07 12.89 7.31
N GLY A 37 13.32 12.94 6.01
CA GLY A 37 14.08 14.03 5.42
C GLY A 37 13.19 15.24 5.14
N LEU A 38 13.72 16.46 5.35
CA LEU A 38 13.07 17.69 4.91
C LEU A 38 13.69 18.10 3.56
N TRP A 39 12.85 18.19 2.53
CA TRP A 39 13.27 18.60 1.20
C TRP A 39 13.62 20.10 1.19
N ARG A 40 14.67 20.47 0.45
CA ARG A 40 15.01 21.87 0.16
C ARG A 40 15.26 22.04 -1.34
N GLU A 41 14.68 23.07 -1.94
CA GLU A 41 14.99 23.45 -3.33
C GLU A 41 16.47 23.85 -3.49
N ASP A 42 17.08 24.37 -2.42
CA ASP A 42 18.43 24.95 -2.43
C ASP A 42 19.57 23.93 -2.25
N THR A 43 19.26 22.64 -2.02
CA THR A 43 20.28 21.58 -2.01
C THR A 43 20.75 21.32 -3.44
N GLN A 44 21.61 22.21 -3.93
CA GLN A 44 22.42 22.03 -5.13
C GLN A 44 23.30 20.79 -4.98
N GLY A 45 22.93 19.73 -5.70
CA GLY A 45 23.81 18.60 -5.96
C GLY A 45 23.06 17.29 -5.99
N ASP A 46 23.53 16.36 -6.82
CA ASP A 46 23.08 14.97 -6.91
C ASP A 46 23.33 14.14 -5.61
N GLU A 47 23.23 14.77 -4.43
CA GLU A 47 23.48 14.12 -3.14
C GLU A 47 22.28 13.30 -2.69
N TRP A 48 22.53 12.00 -2.52
CA TRP A 48 21.58 11.03 -2.00
C TRP A 48 21.14 11.37 -0.57
N CYS A 49 19.83 11.46 -0.32
CA CYS A 49 19.28 11.61 1.03
C CYS A 49 19.20 10.27 1.77
N ALA A 50 19.64 10.23 3.03
CA ALA A 50 19.66 9.01 3.83
C ALA A 50 18.27 8.55 4.32
N ALA A 51 17.29 9.44 4.30
CA ALA A 51 15.89 9.12 4.58
C ALA A 51 15.20 8.63 3.31
N ASP A 52 14.45 7.54 3.45
CA ASP A 52 13.67 6.94 2.36
C ASP A 52 12.36 7.72 2.12
N THR A 53 11.93 8.55 3.08
CA THR A 53 10.77 9.46 2.99
C THR A 53 11.21 10.92 3.13
N LEU A 54 10.69 11.77 2.24
CA LEU A 54 10.94 13.21 2.18
C LEU A 54 9.61 13.99 2.24
N ILE A 55 9.57 15.07 3.03
CA ILE A 55 8.45 16.02 3.05
C ILE A 55 8.96 17.43 2.75
N ALA A 56 8.14 18.23 2.09
CA ALA A 56 8.49 19.61 1.74
C ALA A 56 8.16 20.59 2.87
N ASP A 57 7.06 20.37 3.59
CA ASP A 57 6.67 21.14 4.76
C ASP A 57 6.78 20.26 6.02
N VAL A 58 7.33 20.82 7.10
CA VAL A 58 7.38 20.13 8.39
C VAL A 58 5.98 19.92 8.97
N GLU A 59 5.00 20.74 8.57
CA GLU A 59 3.61 20.59 9.01
C GLU A 59 2.90 19.39 8.39
N ASP A 60 3.43 18.82 7.29
CA ASP A 60 2.95 17.56 6.71
C ASP A 60 3.21 16.36 7.64
N ALA A 61 4.12 16.51 8.62
CA ALA A 61 4.39 15.49 9.62
C ALA A 61 3.39 15.53 10.78
N ASP A 62 2.12 15.27 10.47
CA ASP A 62 1.04 15.14 11.43
C ASP A 62 1.11 13.83 12.24
N GLU A 63 0.12 13.62 13.12
CA GLU A 63 0.09 12.43 13.99
C GLU A 63 -0.01 11.12 13.21
N GLU A 64 -0.75 11.11 12.11
CA GLU A 64 -0.98 9.92 11.29
C GLU A 64 0.28 9.56 10.50
N PHE A 65 0.88 10.55 9.84
CA PHE A 65 2.13 10.41 9.12
C PHE A 65 3.26 9.92 10.04
N LEU A 66 3.43 10.55 11.21
CA LEU A 66 4.44 10.12 12.19
C LEU A 66 4.16 8.71 12.70
N GLY A 67 2.88 8.36 12.91
CA GLY A 67 2.44 7.01 13.26
C GLY A 67 2.84 5.97 12.22
N ARG A 68 2.66 6.30 10.92
CA ARG A 68 3.05 5.45 9.78
C ARG A 68 4.56 5.22 9.75
N ILE A 69 5.34 6.29 9.82
CA ILE A 69 6.81 6.23 9.84
C ILE A 69 7.32 5.40 11.02
N ALA A 70 6.76 5.64 12.22
CA ALA A 70 7.15 4.91 13.42
C ALA A 70 6.80 3.41 13.34
N ARG A 71 5.63 3.04 12.82
CA ARG A 71 5.23 1.63 12.65
C ARG A 71 6.14 0.91 11.64
N ARG A 72 6.37 1.50 10.47
CA ARG A 72 7.29 0.94 9.47
C ARG A 72 8.70 0.77 10.02
N HIS A 73 9.20 1.77 10.75
CA HIS A 73 10.50 1.69 11.44
C HIS A 73 10.59 0.53 12.43
N LEU A 74 9.50 0.18 13.11
CA LEU A 74 9.41 -0.95 14.04
C LEU A 74 9.10 -2.29 13.35
N GLY A 75 8.92 -2.32 12.03
CA GLY A 75 8.48 -3.51 11.29
C GLY A 75 7.03 -3.92 11.58
N LEU A 76 6.21 -2.98 12.07
CA LEU A 76 4.80 -3.19 12.34
C LEU A 76 3.96 -2.76 11.13
N PRO A 77 2.90 -3.49 10.76
CA PRO A 77 2.07 -3.13 9.62
C PRO A 77 1.28 -1.84 9.87
N TRP A 78 1.23 -0.97 8.86
CA TRP A 78 0.30 0.16 8.85
C TRP A 78 -1.15 -0.30 8.62
N ALA A 79 -2.11 0.34 9.30
CA ALA A 79 -3.53 0.14 9.03
C ALA A 79 -3.96 1.09 7.91
N ILE A 80 -4.48 0.55 6.81
CA ILE A 80 -4.88 1.32 5.63
C ILE A 80 -6.28 1.89 5.86
N CYS A 81 -7.25 1.01 6.07
CA CYS A 81 -8.62 1.41 6.37
C CYS A 81 -9.40 0.26 6.99
N GLU A 82 -10.60 0.57 7.46
CA GLU A 82 -11.53 -0.39 8.03
C GLU A 82 -12.91 -0.28 7.39
N THR A 83 -13.56 -1.43 7.24
CA THR A 83 -14.93 -1.51 6.75
C THR A 83 -15.86 -2.04 7.84
N GLU A 84 -17.10 -2.37 7.50
CA GLU A 84 -18.02 -3.03 8.43
C GLU A 84 -17.44 -4.35 8.97
N ARG A 85 -16.79 -5.15 8.12
CA ARG A 85 -16.38 -6.53 8.46
C ARG A 85 -14.89 -6.78 8.35
N LEU A 86 -14.15 -5.92 7.67
CA LEU A 86 -12.76 -6.15 7.30
C LEU A 86 -11.85 -5.04 7.84
N LYS A 87 -10.62 -5.42 8.16
CA LYS A 87 -9.50 -4.51 8.34
C LYS A 87 -8.53 -4.71 7.19
N ILE A 88 -8.13 -3.61 6.54
CA ILE A 88 -7.11 -3.61 5.50
C ILE A 88 -5.84 -3.02 6.09
N ARG A 89 -4.74 -3.75 6.02
CA ARG A 89 -3.46 -3.37 6.61
C ARG A 89 -2.30 -3.85 5.75
N GLU A 90 -1.13 -3.27 5.90
CA GLU A 90 0.10 -3.83 5.34
C GLU A 90 0.27 -5.31 5.73
N ILE A 91 0.84 -6.08 4.82
CA ILE A 91 1.15 -7.48 5.03
C ILE A 91 2.25 -7.57 6.10
N ALA A 92 2.06 -8.45 7.08
CA ALA A 92 2.98 -8.71 8.17
C ALA A 92 3.56 -10.13 8.08
N GLU A 93 4.62 -10.40 8.85
CA GLU A 93 5.33 -11.70 8.83
C GLU A 93 4.41 -12.90 9.07
N GLY A 94 3.41 -12.75 9.95
CA GLY A 94 2.42 -13.80 10.22
C GLY A 94 1.52 -14.16 9.04
N ASP A 95 1.44 -13.32 8.01
CA ASP A 95 0.60 -13.54 6.83
C ASP A 95 1.33 -14.34 5.73
N TYR A 96 2.66 -14.48 5.81
CA TYR A 96 3.49 -14.90 4.67
C TYR A 96 3.18 -16.33 4.21
N GLU A 97 3.03 -17.27 5.15
CA GLU A 97 2.74 -18.67 4.82
C GLU A 97 1.38 -18.80 4.12
N GLU A 98 0.35 -18.15 4.64
CA GLU A 98 -1.00 -18.18 4.06
C GLU A 98 -1.04 -17.56 2.66
N ILE A 99 -0.30 -16.47 2.42
CA ILE A 99 -0.18 -15.83 1.08
C ILE A 99 0.43 -16.79 0.07
N VAL A 100 1.50 -17.49 0.45
CA VAL A 100 2.18 -18.46 -0.41
C VAL A 100 1.28 -19.66 -0.70
N GLU A 101 0.66 -20.23 0.32
CA GLU A 101 -0.24 -21.39 0.20
C GLU A 101 -1.46 -21.10 -0.69
N ASN A 102 -1.96 -19.87 -0.67
CA ASN A 102 -3.09 -19.44 -1.51
C ASN A 102 -2.70 -19.02 -2.92
N HIS A 103 -1.41 -19.03 -3.27
CA HIS A 103 -0.91 -18.66 -4.60
C HIS A 103 -1.42 -17.28 -5.06
N VAL A 104 -1.28 -16.29 -4.18
CA VAL A 104 -1.80 -14.93 -4.40
C VAL A 104 -1.30 -14.30 -5.71
N ASP A 105 0.02 -14.36 -5.94
CA ASP A 105 0.68 -13.80 -7.11
C ASP A 105 2.01 -14.54 -7.35
N ALA A 106 2.47 -14.63 -8.60
CA ALA A 106 3.74 -15.28 -8.93
C ALA A 106 4.96 -14.55 -8.33
N GLY A 107 4.83 -13.24 -8.10
CA GLY A 107 5.82 -12.43 -7.38
C GLY A 107 5.85 -12.69 -5.87
N LEU A 108 4.87 -13.43 -5.33
CA LEU A 108 4.65 -13.69 -3.90
C LEU A 108 4.59 -15.20 -3.59
N ASP A 109 5.25 -16.04 -4.38
CA ASP A 109 5.16 -17.51 -4.32
C ASP A 109 6.12 -18.18 -3.31
N THR A 110 6.97 -17.42 -2.62
CA THR A 110 7.77 -17.91 -1.47
C THR A 110 7.79 -16.90 -0.34
N VAL A 111 8.00 -17.37 0.89
CA VAL A 111 8.08 -16.53 2.09
C VAL A 111 9.16 -15.46 1.94
N GLU A 112 10.30 -15.80 1.34
CA GLU A 112 11.38 -14.85 1.07
C GLU A 112 10.97 -13.75 0.09
N LYS A 113 10.18 -14.09 -0.93
CA LYS A 113 9.65 -13.08 -1.87
C LYS A 113 8.62 -12.18 -1.20
N VAL A 114 7.72 -12.73 -0.38
CA VAL A 114 6.76 -11.92 0.39
C VAL A 114 7.50 -10.99 1.36
N ALA A 115 8.48 -11.50 2.10
CA ALA A 115 9.31 -10.70 3.00
C ALA A 115 10.12 -9.62 2.26
N GLY A 116 10.64 -9.95 1.07
CA GLY A 116 11.33 -9.00 0.21
C GLY A 116 10.39 -7.89 -0.30
N TYR A 117 9.16 -8.26 -0.64
CA TYR A 117 8.11 -7.34 -1.06
C TYR A 117 7.74 -6.36 0.07
N THR A 118 7.34 -6.87 1.25
CA THR A 118 6.90 -6.03 2.36
C THR A 118 7.97 -5.09 2.87
N LYS A 119 9.25 -5.52 2.85
CA LYS A 119 10.37 -4.71 3.30
C LYS A 119 10.66 -3.49 2.42
N HIS A 120 10.54 -3.61 1.10
CA HIS A 120 11.00 -2.56 0.18
C HIS A 120 9.86 -1.85 -0.55
N HIS A 121 8.74 -2.52 -0.77
CA HIS A 121 7.69 -2.00 -1.64
C HIS A 121 6.92 -0.85 -0.99
N TYR A 122 6.47 -1.03 0.26
CA TYR A 122 5.72 0.03 0.97
C TYR A 122 6.58 1.24 1.33
N GLU A 123 7.89 1.04 1.55
CA GLU A 123 8.82 2.15 1.78
C GLU A 123 8.98 3.03 0.53
N VAL A 124 8.88 2.44 -0.66
CA VAL A 124 9.12 3.14 -1.94
C VAL A 124 7.84 3.68 -2.58
N PHE A 125 6.76 2.90 -2.61
CA PHE A 125 5.55 3.25 -3.35
C PHE A 125 4.41 3.71 -2.44
N GLU A 126 4.52 3.56 -1.11
CA GLU A 126 3.49 3.81 -0.10
C GLU A 126 2.17 3.02 -0.26
N PHE A 127 1.93 2.40 -1.41
CA PHE A 127 0.86 1.45 -1.71
C PHE A 127 1.42 0.10 -2.16
N GLY A 128 0.52 -0.88 -2.28
CA GLY A 128 0.84 -2.23 -2.71
C GLY A 128 -0.35 -3.17 -2.49
N PHE A 129 -0.10 -4.48 -2.45
CA PHE A 129 -1.05 -5.45 -1.91
C PHE A 129 -1.08 -5.36 -0.40
N TRP A 130 -2.26 -5.25 0.18
CA TRP A 130 -2.53 -5.22 1.60
C TRP A 130 -3.26 -6.48 2.04
N ALA A 131 -3.03 -6.90 3.28
CA ALA A 131 -3.74 -7.99 3.94
C ALA A 131 -5.18 -7.58 4.26
N VAL A 132 -6.12 -8.50 4.00
CA VAL A 132 -7.55 -8.35 4.31
C VAL A 132 -7.90 -9.27 5.47
N GLU A 133 -8.08 -8.69 6.65
CA GLU A 133 -8.36 -9.41 7.90
C GLU A 133 -9.85 -9.33 8.26
N GLU A 134 -10.49 -10.44 8.61
CA GLU A 134 -11.88 -10.44 9.07
C GLU A 134 -11.95 -10.04 10.55
N LYS A 135 -12.57 -8.90 10.85
CA LYS A 135 -12.64 -8.34 12.22
C LYS A 135 -13.16 -9.31 13.27
N LYS A 136 -14.08 -10.21 12.88
CA LYS A 136 -14.72 -11.14 13.80
C LYS A 136 -13.77 -12.24 14.30
N SER A 137 -12.93 -12.77 13.40
CA SER A 137 -12.04 -13.89 13.70
C SER A 137 -10.59 -13.46 13.91
N GLY A 138 -10.19 -12.32 13.34
CA GLY A 138 -8.80 -11.91 13.23
C GLY A 138 -8.03 -12.68 12.14
N ASN A 139 -8.72 -13.51 11.35
CA ASN A 139 -8.06 -14.33 10.34
C ASN A 139 -7.76 -13.52 9.08
N LEU A 140 -6.64 -13.84 8.45
CA LEU A 140 -6.36 -13.41 7.09
C LEU A 140 -7.37 -14.08 6.13
N THR A 141 -8.02 -13.27 5.31
CA THR A 141 -9.04 -13.73 4.37
C THR A 141 -8.65 -13.55 2.91
N GLY A 142 -7.54 -12.87 2.67
CA GLY A 142 -7.06 -12.55 1.34
C GLY A 142 -6.17 -11.32 1.32
N VAL A 143 -5.91 -10.85 0.11
CA VAL A 143 -5.22 -9.59 -0.15
C VAL A 143 -6.01 -8.72 -1.12
N VAL A 144 -5.79 -7.41 -1.06
CA VAL A 144 -6.30 -6.41 -2.00
C VAL A 144 -5.29 -5.29 -2.13
N GLY A 145 -5.20 -4.65 -3.29
CA GLY A 145 -4.42 -3.43 -3.40
C GLY A 145 -4.04 -3.12 -4.83
N PHE A 146 -2.95 -2.39 -4.98
CA PHE A 146 -2.59 -1.76 -6.24
C PHE A 146 -1.19 -2.11 -6.70
N ARG A 147 -1.00 -2.04 -8.02
CA ARG A 147 0.31 -1.97 -8.66
C ARG A 147 0.28 -0.93 -9.75
N ILE A 148 1.45 -0.41 -10.11
CA ILE A 148 1.61 0.41 -11.30
C ILE A 148 1.37 -0.50 -12.51
N PRO A 149 0.47 -0.13 -13.46
CA PRO A 149 0.28 -0.86 -14.71
C PRO A 149 1.61 -1.07 -15.45
N GLN A 150 1.88 -2.29 -15.89
CA GLN A 150 3.08 -2.62 -16.67
C GLN A 150 2.69 -3.36 -17.95
N ASP A 151 3.46 -3.13 -19.02
CA ASP A 151 3.42 -3.98 -20.22
C ASP A 151 4.26 -5.24 -19.96
N ASP A 152 3.64 -6.22 -19.32
CA ASP A 152 4.23 -7.51 -18.95
C ASP A 152 3.99 -8.60 -20.00
N GLY A 153 3.43 -8.24 -21.16
CA GLY A 153 3.11 -9.18 -22.24
C GLY A 153 2.04 -10.22 -21.88
N ILE A 154 1.29 -10.02 -20.78
CA ILE A 154 0.18 -10.91 -20.42
C ILE A 154 -0.92 -10.80 -21.48
N GLY A 155 -1.05 -11.86 -22.27
CA GLY A 155 -2.16 -12.04 -23.20
C GLY A 155 -3.39 -12.67 -22.53
N ASP A 156 -4.50 -12.67 -23.27
CA ASP A 156 -5.74 -13.38 -22.91
C ASP A 156 -6.46 -12.89 -21.64
N VAL A 157 -6.35 -11.59 -21.38
CA VAL A 157 -7.12 -10.87 -20.35
C VAL A 157 -8.12 -9.92 -20.99
N ASP A 158 -9.19 -9.64 -20.26
CA ASP A 158 -10.11 -8.54 -20.52
C ASP A 158 -9.70 -7.35 -19.65
N TYR A 159 -9.66 -6.18 -20.27
CA TYR A 159 -9.37 -4.91 -19.62
C TYR A 159 -10.66 -4.25 -19.16
N TYR A 160 -10.63 -3.72 -17.96
CA TYR A 160 -11.73 -3.00 -17.35
C TYR A 160 -11.17 -1.71 -16.74
N VAL A 161 -11.87 -0.60 -16.93
CA VAL A 161 -11.47 0.73 -16.47
C VAL A 161 -12.57 1.31 -15.58
N LEU A 162 -12.16 1.98 -14.52
CA LEU A 162 -12.98 2.83 -13.67
C LEU A 162 -12.36 4.23 -13.67
N SER A 163 -13.16 5.23 -14.04
CA SER A 163 -12.80 6.65 -13.95
C SER A 163 -13.77 7.30 -12.97
N LEU A 164 -13.24 7.95 -11.93
CA LEU A 164 -14.02 8.64 -10.91
C LEU A 164 -14.24 10.12 -11.24
N ASP A 165 -13.45 10.68 -12.16
CA ASP A 165 -13.60 12.01 -12.72
C ASP A 165 -13.58 12.01 -14.26
N ASP A 166 -13.81 13.21 -14.83
CA ASP A 166 -13.79 13.45 -16.29
C ASP A 166 -12.37 13.79 -16.82
N GLU A 167 -11.40 14.01 -15.94
CA GLU A 167 -10.02 14.38 -16.30
C GLU A 167 -9.14 13.14 -16.39
N ASN A 168 -9.10 12.52 -17.58
CA ASN A 168 -8.23 11.37 -17.86
C ASN A 168 -6.75 11.77 -17.86
N ILE A 169 -6.12 11.83 -16.69
CA ILE A 169 -4.67 11.92 -16.55
C ILE A 169 -4.12 10.49 -16.47
N LEU A 170 -3.59 10.00 -17.60
CA LEU A 170 -3.06 8.64 -17.73
C LEU A 170 -1.91 8.33 -16.75
N ASP A 171 -1.17 9.36 -16.30
CA ASP A 171 0.03 9.19 -15.47
C ASP A 171 -0.28 8.73 -14.02
N ASP A 172 -1.54 8.83 -13.56
CA ASP A 172 -1.95 8.49 -12.19
C ASP A 172 -2.79 7.22 -12.11
N THR A 173 -2.68 6.32 -13.10
CA THR A 173 -3.50 5.09 -13.15
C THR A 173 -2.95 3.97 -12.28
N LEU A 174 -3.79 3.38 -11.43
CA LEU A 174 -3.44 2.20 -10.64
C LEU A 174 -4.15 0.93 -11.13
N GLU A 175 -3.42 -0.19 -11.20
CA GLU A 175 -4.02 -1.50 -11.45
C GLU A 175 -4.45 -2.15 -10.13
N LEU A 176 -5.76 -2.32 -9.96
CA LEU A 176 -6.35 -3.02 -8.81
C LEU A 176 -6.18 -4.54 -8.96
N GLY A 177 -5.65 -5.18 -7.91
CA GLY A 177 -5.60 -6.62 -7.76
C GLY A 177 -6.20 -7.07 -6.44
N TYR A 178 -6.78 -8.27 -6.40
CA TYR A 178 -7.25 -8.89 -5.17
C TYR A 178 -7.27 -10.41 -5.27
N HIS A 179 -7.11 -11.06 -4.12
CA HIS A 179 -7.26 -12.49 -3.98
C HIS A 179 -7.92 -12.79 -2.63
N ILE A 180 -9.19 -13.19 -2.63
CA ILE A 180 -9.86 -13.71 -1.43
C ILE A 180 -9.65 -15.22 -1.35
N PHE A 181 -9.16 -15.72 -0.23
CA PHE A 181 -8.86 -17.13 -0.01
C PHE A 181 -10.13 -17.99 -0.10
N PRO A 182 -10.05 -19.23 -0.62
CA PRO A 182 -11.21 -20.06 -0.94
C PRO A 182 -12.29 -20.15 0.16
N GLU A 183 -11.89 -20.24 1.42
CA GLU A 183 -12.74 -20.40 2.61
C GLU A 183 -13.55 -19.14 2.95
N TYR A 184 -13.16 -17.99 2.40
CA TYR A 184 -13.78 -16.69 2.64
C TYR A 184 -14.51 -16.14 1.41
N ARG A 185 -14.49 -16.86 0.29
CA ARG A 185 -15.25 -16.49 -0.92
C ARG A 185 -16.76 -16.56 -0.67
N ARG A 186 -17.53 -15.91 -1.56
CA ARG A 186 -19.01 -15.85 -1.52
C ARG A 186 -19.63 -15.17 -0.29
N LYS A 187 -18.81 -14.54 0.57
CA LYS A 187 -19.26 -13.69 1.69
C LYS A 187 -19.37 -12.19 1.35
N GLY A 188 -18.98 -11.82 0.13
CA GLY A 188 -18.96 -10.42 -0.34
C GLY A 188 -17.65 -9.67 -0.06
N TYR A 189 -16.64 -10.32 0.53
CA TYR A 189 -15.40 -9.67 0.96
C TYR A 189 -14.59 -9.05 -0.19
N ALA A 190 -14.55 -9.67 -1.37
CA ALA A 190 -13.86 -9.08 -2.52
C ALA A 190 -14.42 -7.69 -2.87
N LYS A 191 -15.75 -7.56 -2.98
CA LYS A 191 -16.39 -6.28 -3.31
C LYS A 191 -16.23 -5.25 -2.18
N GLU A 192 -16.23 -5.69 -0.93
CA GLU A 192 -16.03 -4.80 0.21
C GLU A 192 -14.60 -4.28 0.28
N ALA A 193 -13.62 -5.18 0.20
CA ALA A 193 -12.21 -4.86 0.24
C ALA A 193 -11.77 -3.97 -0.94
N CYS A 194 -12.16 -4.33 -2.18
CA CYS A 194 -11.81 -3.53 -3.35
C CYS A 194 -12.38 -2.12 -3.30
N ARG A 195 -13.62 -1.95 -2.82
CA ARG A 195 -14.22 -0.62 -2.72
C ARG A 195 -13.48 0.25 -1.72
N ALA A 196 -13.20 -0.30 -0.54
CA ALA A 196 -12.45 0.41 0.49
C ALA A 196 -11.02 0.75 0.04
N ALA A 197 -10.38 -0.13 -0.75
CA ALA A 197 -9.08 0.18 -1.34
C ALA A 197 -9.16 1.32 -2.37
N ILE A 198 -10.19 1.34 -3.23
CA ILE A 198 -10.41 2.41 -4.22
C ILE A 198 -10.67 3.74 -3.51
N GLU A 199 -11.58 3.75 -2.52
CA GLU A 199 -11.91 4.93 -1.72
C GLU A 199 -10.64 5.47 -1.02
N TYR A 200 -9.83 4.60 -0.42
CA TYR A 200 -8.54 4.99 0.16
C TYR A 200 -7.58 5.60 -0.86
N ALA A 201 -7.44 5.01 -2.05
CA ALA A 201 -6.53 5.55 -3.07
C ALA A 201 -7.02 6.89 -3.66
N GLU A 202 -8.33 7.10 -3.76
CA GLU A 202 -8.91 8.38 -4.14
C GLU A 202 -8.59 9.45 -3.09
N GLU A 203 -8.81 9.14 -1.80
CA GLU A 203 -8.61 10.09 -0.70
C GLU A 203 -7.12 10.40 -0.44
N GLU A 204 -6.27 9.37 -0.40
CA GLU A 204 -4.88 9.49 0.04
C GLU A 204 -3.90 9.77 -1.09
N PHE A 205 -4.17 9.26 -2.30
CA PHE A 205 -3.27 9.41 -3.44
C PHE A 205 -3.83 10.33 -4.53
N GLY A 206 -5.08 10.79 -4.39
CA GLY A 206 -5.76 11.55 -5.45
C GLY A 206 -5.99 10.74 -6.73
N THR A 207 -5.90 9.41 -6.66
CA THR A 207 -6.04 8.55 -7.85
C THR A 207 -7.49 8.50 -8.31
N ALA A 208 -7.76 8.99 -9.52
CA ALA A 208 -9.09 8.98 -10.12
C ALA A 208 -9.30 7.89 -11.17
N GLN A 209 -8.23 7.23 -11.64
CA GLN A 209 -8.31 6.18 -12.65
C GLN A 209 -7.75 4.84 -12.14
N PHE A 210 -8.56 3.80 -12.30
CA PHE A 210 -8.20 2.43 -11.94
C PHE A 210 -8.43 1.49 -13.11
N ILE A 211 -7.55 0.51 -13.25
CA ILE A 211 -7.74 -0.59 -14.20
C ILE A 211 -7.75 -1.93 -13.47
N VAL A 212 -8.35 -2.94 -14.09
CA VAL A 212 -8.19 -4.33 -13.70
C VAL A 212 -8.07 -5.21 -14.93
N ARG A 213 -7.09 -6.12 -14.91
CA ARG A 213 -6.85 -7.12 -15.96
C ARG A 213 -7.36 -8.46 -15.47
N ILE A 214 -8.35 -9.03 -16.17
CA ILE A 214 -9.04 -10.23 -15.72
C ILE A 214 -8.98 -11.30 -16.81
N GLY A 215 -8.43 -12.48 -16.51
CA GLY A 215 -8.42 -13.59 -17.46
C GLY A 215 -9.82 -13.88 -18.02
N LYS A 216 -9.92 -14.18 -19.32
CA LYS A 216 -11.22 -14.27 -20.03
C LYS A 216 -12.19 -15.30 -19.43
N GLU A 217 -11.69 -16.35 -18.81
CA GLU A 217 -12.53 -17.38 -18.18
C GLU A 217 -12.94 -17.04 -16.73
N ASN A 218 -12.37 -16.00 -16.13
CA ASN A 218 -12.64 -15.62 -14.74
C ASN A 218 -13.92 -14.79 -14.60
N ILE A 219 -15.06 -15.45 -14.80
CA ILE A 219 -16.40 -14.84 -14.71
C ILE A 219 -16.69 -14.24 -13.34
N VAL A 220 -16.11 -14.80 -12.26
CA VAL A 220 -16.34 -14.30 -10.90
C VAL A 220 -15.73 -12.91 -10.74
N SER A 221 -14.46 -12.74 -11.14
CA SER A 221 -13.80 -11.44 -11.00
C SER A 221 -14.39 -10.38 -11.91
N LYS A 222 -14.84 -10.73 -13.11
CA LYS A 222 -15.56 -9.82 -14.02
C LYS A 222 -16.80 -9.23 -13.37
N LYS A 223 -17.61 -10.07 -12.73
CA LYS A 223 -18.82 -9.62 -12.01
C LYS A 223 -18.48 -8.72 -10.82
N VAL A 224 -17.37 -8.96 -10.13
CA VAL A 224 -16.93 -8.07 -9.04
C VAL A 224 -16.55 -6.71 -9.61
N ALA A 225 -15.73 -6.65 -10.66
CA ALA A 225 -15.32 -5.41 -11.33
C ALA A 225 -16.54 -4.61 -11.82
N GLU A 226 -17.46 -5.25 -12.56
CA GLU A 226 -18.70 -4.62 -13.02
C GLU A 226 -19.54 -4.08 -11.85
N SER A 227 -19.60 -4.82 -10.74
CA SER A 227 -20.37 -4.39 -9.55
C SER A 227 -19.73 -3.24 -8.77
N LEU A 228 -18.45 -2.94 -9.05
CA LEU A 228 -17.70 -1.79 -8.54
C LEU A 228 -17.75 -0.60 -9.51
N GLY A 229 -18.44 -0.75 -10.65
CA GLY A 229 -18.58 0.32 -11.64
C GLY A 229 -17.56 0.28 -12.77
N PHE A 230 -16.63 -0.68 -12.78
CA PHE A 230 -15.69 -0.82 -13.88
C PHE A 230 -16.42 -1.20 -15.18
N VAL A 231 -16.00 -0.58 -16.27
CA VAL A 231 -16.51 -0.84 -17.61
C VAL A 231 -15.44 -1.56 -18.41
N ARG A 232 -15.83 -2.64 -19.10
CA ARG A 232 -14.93 -3.37 -19.99
C ARG A 232 -14.55 -2.50 -21.18
N THR A 233 -13.27 -2.41 -21.49
CA THR A 233 -12.77 -1.75 -22.70
C THR A 233 -12.57 -2.76 -23.83
N GLU A 234 -12.70 -2.30 -25.08
CA GLU A 234 -12.49 -3.11 -26.28
C GLU A 234 -11.02 -3.39 -26.57
#